data_AF-A0A378WMW0-F1
#
_entry.id   AF-A0A378WMW0-F1
#
_cell.length_a   1.000
_cell.length_b   1.000
_cell.length_c   1.000
_cell.angle_alpha   90.00
_cell.angle_beta   90.00
_cell.angle_gamma   90.00
#
_symmetry.space_group_name_H-M   'P 1'
#
loop_
_entity.id
_entity.type
_entity.pdbx_description
1 polymer ?
#
loop_
_entity_poly.entity_id
_entity_poly.type
_entity_poly.pdbx_seq_one_letter_code
_entity_poly.pdbx_strand_id
1 'polypeptide(L)'
;MRIVSFGYQTWGRKTLQALIDSEHEVVLAVTHPASEHAYKGIWSDSVEELAREHGIPVHLTERADAETIDLVKRAEPDIIVVNSWYTWMPQELYLMPPHGTLNLHDSLLPKFTGFSPVLWALISGESEFGLTVHRMDDQLDTGDVIVQRSLPIGPTATGTELVLAGMELIPGALREALNAIESGTAVWRPQNKAERTYFHKRSERDSRIDWRWDAADLERFVRALSEPYPRAFSYYRGEKVEITAAALSQARYGGTPGRVVVQEGGAWWSADRTHTVAAISVWSSPACAPPTAPNTTAPNSSLAVVISPTPRDDLTVGAGAGRGGAVGGTAPDLVPADPRSGGHHTQLLCGLPPRGCRGPGPVAVGDHRNRRAARGSAHHLHP
;
A
#
# COMPACT_ATOMS: atom_id res chain seq x y z
N MET A 1 -16.12 -21.87 21.11
CA MET A 1 -16.58 -20.47 21.30
C MET A 1 -17.67 -20.07 20.31
N ARG A 2 -18.51 -19.08 20.68
CA ARG A 2 -19.45 -18.34 19.84
C ARG A 2 -18.75 -17.14 19.19
N ILE A 3 -18.78 -17.05 17.88
CA ILE A 3 -18.00 -16.08 17.10
C ILE A 3 -18.91 -15.22 16.24
N VAL A 4 -18.71 -13.91 16.32
CA VAL A 4 -19.24 -12.98 15.32
C VAL A 4 -18.11 -12.64 14.35
N SER A 5 -18.37 -12.84 13.05
CA SER A 5 -17.40 -12.55 11.99
C SER A 5 -17.71 -11.20 11.35
N PHE A 6 -16.74 -10.29 11.32
CA PHE A 6 -16.77 -9.08 10.52
C PHE A 6 -15.83 -9.26 9.35
N GLY A 7 -16.35 -9.21 8.13
CA GLY A 7 -15.50 -9.35 6.97
C GLY A 7 -16.09 -8.78 5.71
N TYR A 8 -15.21 -8.48 4.77
CA TYR A 8 -15.61 -8.12 3.42
C TYR A 8 -14.63 -8.74 2.42
N GLN A 9 -15.06 -8.87 1.16
CA GLN A 9 -14.22 -9.37 0.07
C GLN A 9 -13.68 -10.80 0.31
N THR A 10 -12.83 -11.29 -0.59
CA THR A 10 -12.22 -12.63 -0.54
C THR A 10 -11.46 -12.88 0.77
N TRP A 11 -10.81 -11.86 1.34
CA TRP A 11 -10.16 -11.95 2.66
C TRP A 11 -11.15 -12.28 3.78
N GLY A 12 -12.25 -11.53 3.86
CA GLY A 12 -13.35 -11.79 4.79
C GLY A 12 -14.01 -13.15 4.52
N ARG A 13 -14.23 -13.52 3.25
CA ARG A 13 -14.85 -14.80 2.87
C ARG A 13 -13.98 -15.98 3.29
N LYS A 14 -12.66 -15.94 3.03
CA LYS A 14 -11.73 -16.98 3.47
C LYS A 14 -11.62 -17.07 4.99
N THR A 15 -11.70 -15.94 5.68
CA THR A 15 -11.75 -15.93 7.15
C THR A 15 -13.03 -16.58 7.67
N LEU A 16 -14.19 -16.24 7.10
CA LEU A 16 -15.46 -16.87 7.43
C LEU A 16 -15.43 -18.38 7.13
N GLN A 17 -14.89 -18.81 6.00
CA GLN A 17 -14.72 -20.23 5.69
C GLN A 17 -13.85 -20.93 6.74
N ALA A 18 -12.72 -20.33 7.12
CA ALA A 18 -11.84 -20.90 8.15
C ALA A 18 -12.53 -21.01 9.53
N LEU A 19 -13.45 -20.10 9.85
CA LEU A 19 -14.29 -20.19 11.05
C LEU A 19 -15.34 -21.31 10.93
N ILE A 20 -15.99 -21.44 9.78
CA ILE A 20 -16.96 -22.52 9.50
C ILE A 20 -16.30 -23.90 9.59
N ASP A 21 -15.07 -24.02 9.11
CA ASP A 21 -14.30 -25.28 9.14
C ASP A 21 -13.67 -25.57 10.52
N SER A 22 -13.91 -24.72 11.51
CA SER A 22 -13.41 -24.88 12.88
C SER A 22 -14.45 -25.57 13.79
N GLU A 23 -14.09 -25.81 15.05
CA GLU A 23 -15.00 -26.34 16.06
C GLU A 23 -15.91 -25.26 16.70
N HIS A 24 -15.83 -24.02 16.22
CA HIS A 24 -16.54 -22.88 16.78
C HIS A 24 -17.87 -22.61 16.07
N GLU A 25 -18.79 -21.94 16.77
CA GLU A 25 -20.10 -21.57 16.24
C GLU A 25 -20.06 -20.14 15.71
N VAL A 26 -20.24 -19.94 14.39
CA VAL A 26 -20.40 -18.59 13.83
C VAL A 26 -21.85 -18.15 13.96
N VAL A 27 -22.13 -17.22 14.87
CA VAL A 27 -23.50 -16.84 15.27
C VAL A 27 -24.07 -15.66 14.48
N LEU A 28 -23.20 -14.86 13.85
CA LEU A 28 -23.56 -13.73 12.99
C LEU A 28 -22.37 -13.41 12.09
N ALA A 29 -22.63 -13.18 10.81
CA ALA A 29 -21.69 -12.57 9.88
C ALA A 29 -22.11 -11.11 9.61
N VAL A 30 -21.20 -10.17 9.77
CA VAL A 30 -21.40 -8.75 9.45
C VAL A 30 -20.50 -8.40 8.27
N THR A 31 -21.09 -7.88 7.20
CA THR A 31 -20.37 -7.55 5.97
C THR A 31 -20.88 -6.24 5.36
N HIS A 32 -20.07 -5.62 4.52
CA HIS A 32 -20.54 -4.50 3.71
C HIS A 32 -21.46 -5.00 2.57
N PRO A 33 -22.40 -4.18 2.10
CA PRO A 33 -23.13 -4.44 0.87
C PRO A 33 -22.18 -4.60 -0.33
N ALA A 34 -22.65 -5.31 -1.36
CA ALA A 34 -21.96 -5.32 -2.65
C ALA A 34 -21.79 -3.89 -3.18
N SER A 35 -20.68 -3.62 -3.87
CA SER A 35 -20.35 -2.28 -4.35
C SER A 35 -19.71 -2.32 -5.73
N GLU A 36 -20.11 -1.38 -6.59
CA GLU A 36 -19.53 -1.20 -7.93
C GLU A 36 -18.22 -0.39 -7.93
N HIS A 37 -17.80 0.12 -6.77
CA HIS A 37 -16.53 0.85 -6.69
C HIS A 37 -15.36 -0.06 -7.04
N ALA A 38 -14.54 0.31 -8.03
CA ALA A 38 -13.43 -0.53 -8.53
C ALA A 38 -12.52 -1.09 -7.42
N TYR A 39 -12.20 -0.30 -6.38
CA TYR A 39 -11.43 -0.77 -5.23
C TYR A 39 -12.13 -1.89 -4.45
N LYS A 40 -13.46 -1.80 -4.31
CA LYS A 40 -14.30 -2.82 -3.66
C LYS A 40 -14.57 -4.03 -4.59
N GLY A 41 -14.32 -3.90 -5.90
CA GLY A 41 -14.48 -4.96 -6.90
C GLY A 41 -13.28 -5.89 -7.08
N ILE A 42 -12.10 -5.52 -6.56
CA ILE A 42 -10.93 -6.40 -6.57
C ILE A 42 -11.04 -7.38 -5.38
N TRP A 43 -10.83 -8.67 -5.62
CA TRP A 43 -11.01 -9.74 -4.62
C TRP A 43 -12.43 -9.71 -4.02
N SER A 44 -13.47 -9.70 -4.85
CA SER A 44 -14.84 -9.41 -4.41
C SER A 44 -15.69 -10.64 -4.05
N ASP A 45 -15.09 -11.76 -3.65
CA ASP A 45 -15.90 -12.92 -3.27
C ASP A 45 -16.82 -12.57 -2.10
N SER A 46 -18.08 -13.00 -2.18
CA SER A 46 -19.14 -12.54 -1.28
C SER A 46 -19.11 -13.24 0.07
N VAL A 47 -18.98 -12.48 1.16
CA VAL A 47 -19.13 -13.00 2.54
C VAL A 47 -20.60 -13.34 2.83
N GLU A 48 -21.51 -12.50 2.34
CA GLU A 48 -22.96 -12.66 2.48
C GLU A 48 -23.45 -13.99 1.88
N GLU A 49 -22.96 -14.31 0.68
CA GLU A 49 -23.29 -15.56 -0.01
C GLU A 49 -22.83 -16.76 0.82
N LEU A 50 -21.56 -16.77 1.26
CA LEU A 50 -21.01 -17.89 2.04
C LEU A 50 -21.79 -18.11 3.35
N ALA A 51 -22.10 -17.02 4.05
CA ALA A 51 -22.83 -17.09 5.30
C ALA A 51 -24.23 -17.67 5.08
N ARG A 52 -24.95 -17.23 4.04
CA ARG A 52 -26.29 -17.76 3.71
C ARG A 52 -26.26 -19.23 3.30
N GLU A 53 -25.26 -19.66 2.54
CA GLU A 53 -25.06 -21.07 2.15
C GLU A 53 -24.97 -21.98 3.38
N HIS A 54 -24.39 -21.48 4.47
CA HIS A 54 -24.19 -22.21 5.72
C HIS A 54 -25.26 -21.90 6.79
N GLY A 55 -26.32 -21.18 6.43
CA GLY A 55 -27.42 -20.84 7.36
C GLY A 55 -27.03 -19.87 8.48
N ILE A 56 -25.92 -19.13 8.33
CA ILE A 56 -25.45 -18.14 9.29
C ILE A 56 -26.23 -16.84 9.09
N PRO A 57 -26.80 -16.23 10.15
CA PRO A 57 -27.43 -14.91 10.05
C PRO A 57 -26.45 -13.86 9.50
N VAL A 58 -26.94 -12.98 8.62
CA VAL A 58 -26.13 -11.94 7.98
C VAL A 58 -26.68 -10.56 8.30
N HIS A 59 -25.82 -9.64 8.75
CA HIS A 59 -26.09 -8.22 8.84
C HIS A 59 -25.30 -7.46 7.76
N LEU A 60 -26.00 -6.73 6.90
CA LEU A 60 -25.37 -5.87 5.89
C LEU A 60 -25.33 -4.44 6.42
N THR A 61 -24.13 -3.86 6.47
CA THR A 61 -24.00 -2.45 6.83
C THR A 61 -22.73 -1.83 6.25
N GLU A 62 -22.78 -0.55 5.88
CA GLU A 62 -21.57 0.20 5.53
C GLU A 62 -20.77 0.60 6.77
N ARG A 63 -21.37 0.66 7.96
CA ARG A 63 -20.71 1.11 9.20
C ARG A 63 -21.20 0.32 10.41
N ALA A 64 -20.32 0.12 11.39
CA ALA A 64 -20.74 -0.43 12.68
C ALA A 64 -21.53 0.64 13.47
N ASP A 65 -22.85 0.62 13.31
CA ASP A 65 -23.80 1.56 13.92
C ASP A 65 -24.55 0.94 15.10
N ALA A 66 -25.55 1.66 15.63
CA ALA A 66 -26.33 1.21 16.77
C ALA A 66 -27.07 -0.12 16.51
N GLU A 67 -27.55 -0.34 15.29
CA GLU A 67 -28.22 -1.60 14.92
C GLU A 67 -27.20 -2.75 14.90
N THR A 68 -26.00 -2.51 14.34
CA THR A 68 -24.91 -3.49 14.41
C THR A 68 -24.57 -3.86 15.85
N ILE A 69 -24.39 -2.86 16.73
CA ILE A 69 -24.07 -3.10 18.15
C ILE A 69 -25.16 -3.94 18.81
N ASP A 70 -26.43 -3.58 18.60
CA ASP A 70 -27.57 -4.29 19.18
C ASP A 70 -27.68 -5.75 18.71
N LEU A 71 -27.43 -6.00 17.42
CA LEU A 71 -27.41 -7.36 16.87
C LEU A 71 -26.28 -8.20 17.45
N VAL A 72 -25.06 -7.63 17.52
CA VAL A 72 -23.89 -8.31 18.06
C VAL A 72 -24.08 -8.60 19.55
N LYS A 73 -24.66 -7.66 20.30
CA LYS A 73 -25.01 -7.85 21.71
C LYS A 73 -25.99 -9.00 21.92
N ARG A 74 -27.05 -9.09 21.10
CA ARG A 74 -28.01 -10.20 21.15
C ARG A 74 -27.42 -11.54 20.72
N ALA A 75 -26.36 -11.52 19.91
CA ALA A 75 -25.66 -12.73 19.49
C ALA A 75 -24.77 -13.31 20.61
N GLU A 76 -24.47 -12.55 21.66
CA GLU A 76 -23.65 -12.96 22.80
C GLU A 76 -22.34 -13.67 22.39
N PRO A 77 -21.45 -13.00 21.61
CA PRO A 77 -20.18 -13.59 21.21
C PRO A 77 -19.21 -13.74 22.39
N ASP A 78 -18.46 -14.84 22.37
CA ASP A 78 -17.24 -14.98 23.18
C ASP A 78 -16.11 -14.13 22.60
N ILE A 79 -16.06 -14.00 21.26
CA ILE A 79 -15.04 -13.26 20.52
C ILE A 79 -15.60 -12.71 19.20
N ILE A 80 -15.07 -11.58 18.74
CA ILE A 80 -15.28 -11.07 17.37
C ILE A 80 -14.00 -11.30 16.56
N VAL A 81 -14.14 -11.73 15.31
CA VAL A 81 -13.03 -11.88 14.36
C VAL A 81 -13.26 -10.95 13.17
N VAL A 82 -12.29 -10.10 12.88
CA VAL A 82 -12.32 -9.08 11.84
C VAL A 82 -11.28 -9.40 10.77
N ASN A 83 -11.67 -9.32 9.49
CA ASN A 83 -10.73 -9.28 8.38
C ASN A 83 -11.29 -8.45 7.22
N SER A 84 -10.54 -7.45 6.76
CA SER A 84 -10.94 -6.58 5.64
C SER A 84 -12.23 -5.78 5.90
N TRP A 85 -12.38 -5.27 7.13
CA TRP A 85 -13.44 -4.32 7.47
C TRP A 85 -12.98 -2.88 7.22
N TYR A 86 -13.76 -2.08 6.48
CA TYR A 86 -13.27 -0.80 5.92
C TYR A 86 -13.72 0.46 6.64
N THR A 87 -14.49 0.32 7.72
CA THR A 87 -14.98 1.46 8.48
C THR A 87 -14.65 1.34 9.95
N TRP A 88 -14.71 2.48 10.65
CA TRP A 88 -14.40 2.53 12.07
C TRP A 88 -15.33 1.62 12.88
N MET A 89 -14.74 0.79 13.75
CA MET A 89 -15.45 -0.01 14.72
C MET A 89 -15.46 0.74 16.07
N PRO A 90 -16.63 1.07 16.65
CA PRO A 90 -16.69 1.79 17.91
C PRO A 90 -16.17 0.94 19.08
N GLN A 91 -15.66 1.61 20.12
CA GLN A 91 -15.10 0.96 21.31
C GLN A 91 -16.07 0.03 22.02
N GLU A 92 -17.33 0.43 22.12
CA GLU A 92 -18.38 -0.41 22.70
C GLU A 92 -18.51 -1.75 21.98
N LEU A 93 -18.23 -1.79 20.67
CA LEU A 93 -18.33 -3.01 19.88
C LEU A 93 -17.07 -3.88 20.01
N TYR A 94 -15.88 -3.31 19.81
CA TYR A 94 -14.66 -4.15 19.80
C TYR A 94 -14.26 -4.65 21.20
N LEU A 95 -14.73 -4.01 22.28
CA LEU A 95 -14.57 -4.48 23.67
C LEU A 95 -15.73 -5.34 24.17
N MET A 96 -16.80 -5.53 23.37
CA MET A 96 -18.00 -6.24 23.81
C MET A 96 -17.76 -7.70 24.22
N PRO A 97 -17.02 -8.52 23.44
CA PRO A 97 -16.85 -9.92 23.76
C PRO A 97 -15.85 -10.10 24.91
N PRO A 98 -16.03 -11.11 25.78
CA PRO A 98 -15.09 -11.40 26.88
C PRO A 98 -13.64 -11.63 26.44
N HIS A 99 -13.42 -12.24 25.28
CA HIS A 99 -12.09 -12.44 24.70
C HIS A 99 -11.65 -11.31 23.76
N GLY A 100 -12.44 -10.24 23.67
CA GLY A 100 -12.18 -9.07 22.84
C GLY A 100 -12.42 -9.31 21.35
N THR A 101 -11.73 -8.53 20.53
CA THR A 101 -11.85 -8.58 19.08
C THR A 101 -10.49 -8.81 18.44
N LEU A 102 -10.39 -9.83 17.59
CA LEU A 102 -9.22 -10.09 16.76
C LEU A 102 -9.36 -9.41 15.41
N ASN A 103 -8.27 -8.85 14.93
CA ASN A 103 -8.13 -8.42 13.55
C ASN A 103 -7.00 -9.21 12.87
N LEU A 104 -7.28 -9.68 11.67
CA LEU A 104 -6.31 -10.28 10.77
C LEU A 104 -5.85 -9.20 9.79
N HIS A 105 -4.59 -8.80 9.89
CA HIS A 105 -3.99 -7.76 9.08
C HIS A 105 -2.89 -8.32 8.19
N ASP A 106 -2.93 -8.04 6.89
CA ASP A 106 -2.08 -8.62 5.84
C ASP A 106 -0.67 -8.00 5.77
N SER A 107 -0.07 -7.77 6.94
CA SER A 107 1.33 -7.36 7.09
C SER A 107 2.01 -7.99 8.30
N LEU A 108 3.32 -7.74 8.42
CA LEU A 108 4.10 -7.97 9.62
C LEU A 108 4.09 -6.70 10.49
N LEU A 109 3.03 -6.54 11.30
CA LEU A 109 2.90 -5.42 12.23
C LEU A 109 4.12 -5.32 13.17
N PRO A 110 4.59 -4.09 13.49
CA PRO A 110 3.92 -2.79 13.30
C PRO A 110 4.09 -2.14 11.93
N LYS A 111 4.83 -2.75 10.99
CA LYS A 111 5.02 -2.17 9.66
C LYS A 111 3.77 -2.39 8.79
N PHE A 112 3.53 -1.46 7.87
CA PHE A 112 2.46 -1.52 6.88
C PHE A 112 1.05 -1.59 7.49
N THR A 113 0.78 -0.75 8.49
CA THR A 113 -0.60 -0.51 8.96
C THR A 113 -1.45 0.18 7.88
N GLY A 114 -2.77 0.04 7.96
CA GLY A 114 -3.70 0.67 7.02
C GLY A 114 -4.02 -0.20 5.82
N PHE A 115 -3.83 0.32 4.61
CA PHE A 115 -4.42 -0.25 3.40
C PHE A 115 -3.39 -0.82 2.42
N SER A 116 -3.79 -1.87 1.70
CA SER A 116 -2.99 -2.54 0.66
C SER A 116 -1.56 -2.92 1.10
N PRO A 117 -1.35 -3.44 2.32
CA PRO A 117 0.00 -3.59 2.84
C PRO A 117 0.86 -4.61 2.10
N VAL A 118 0.28 -5.68 1.53
CA VAL A 118 1.03 -6.64 0.69
C VAL A 118 1.68 -5.93 -0.50
N LEU A 119 0.94 -5.04 -1.17
CA LEU A 119 1.45 -4.27 -2.30
C LEU A 119 2.53 -3.29 -1.84
N TRP A 120 2.31 -2.61 -0.71
CA TRP A 120 3.29 -1.66 -0.19
C TRP A 120 4.57 -2.33 0.31
N ALA A 121 4.51 -3.53 0.88
CA ALA A 121 5.69 -4.31 1.24
C ALA A 121 6.54 -4.59 0.00
N LEU A 122 5.90 -5.03 -1.09
CA LEU A 122 6.58 -5.27 -2.36
C LEU A 122 7.15 -3.99 -2.99
N ILE A 123 6.36 -2.91 -3.05
CA ILE A 123 6.80 -1.59 -3.56
C ILE A 123 8.01 -1.09 -2.76
N SER A 124 7.98 -1.25 -1.43
CA SER A 124 9.04 -0.80 -0.52
C SER A 124 10.29 -1.68 -0.57
N GLY A 125 10.28 -2.78 -1.34
CA GLY A 125 11.42 -3.67 -1.49
C GLY A 125 11.69 -4.55 -0.27
N GLU A 126 10.68 -4.84 0.54
CA GLU A 126 10.81 -5.80 1.64
C GLU A 126 11.16 -7.19 1.10
N SER A 127 11.94 -7.96 1.87
CA SER A 127 12.31 -9.34 1.53
C SER A 127 11.24 -10.37 1.92
N GLU A 128 10.31 -9.97 2.78
CA GLU A 128 9.19 -10.78 3.24
C GLU A 128 7.96 -9.91 3.51
N PHE A 129 6.80 -10.54 3.48
CA PHE A 129 5.53 -9.99 3.94
C PHE A 129 4.85 -11.04 4.80
N GLY A 130 3.64 -10.78 5.29
CA GLY A 130 2.97 -11.77 6.10
C GLY A 130 1.58 -11.39 6.55
N LEU A 131 1.09 -12.15 7.52
CA LEU A 131 -0.20 -11.98 8.17
C LEU A 131 0.03 -11.87 9.67
N THR A 132 -0.62 -10.90 10.30
CA THR A 132 -0.63 -10.70 11.74
C THR A 132 -2.05 -10.85 12.28
N VAL A 133 -2.23 -11.66 13.31
CA VAL A 133 -3.43 -11.70 14.15
C VAL A 133 -3.13 -10.89 15.40
N HIS A 134 -3.89 -9.83 15.62
CA HIS A 134 -3.72 -8.95 16.77
C HIS A 134 -5.08 -8.60 17.39
N ARG A 135 -5.07 -8.15 18.64
CA ARG A 135 -6.29 -7.58 19.25
C ARG A 135 -6.53 -6.17 18.74
N MET A 136 -7.77 -5.77 18.59
CA MET A 136 -8.10 -4.37 18.34
C MET A 136 -7.91 -3.52 19.60
N ASP A 137 -7.48 -2.27 19.41
CA ASP A 137 -7.44 -1.22 20.44
C ASP A 137 -8.04 0.09 19.88
N ASP A 138 -7.83 1.20 20.57
CA ASP A 138 -8.35 2.51 20.19
C ASP A 138 -7.62 3.15 19.00
N GLN A 139 -6.63 2.47 18.41
CA GLN A 139 -5.83 2.94 17.29
C GLN A 139 -5.83 1.94 16.14
N LEU A 140 -5.58 2.43 14.92
CA LEU A 140 -5.58 1.59 13.73
C LEU A 140 -4.35 0.67 13.70
N ASP A 141 -4.61 -0.63 13.83
CA ASP A 141 -3.66 -1.74 13.74
C ASP A 141 -2.53 -1.70 14.79
N THR A 142 -2.77 -1.20 16.01
CA THR A 142 -1.69 -1.06 17.02
C THR A 142 -1.74 -2.00 18.21
N GLY A 143 -2.84 -2.76 18.37
CA GLY A 143 -2.99 -3.67 19.50
C GLY A 143 -2.03 -4.86 19.47
N ASP A 144 -1.81 -5.46 20.63
CA ASP A 144 -0.86 -6.55 20.81
C ASP A 144 -1.11 -7.72 19.84
N VAL A 145 -0.01 -8.32 19.39
CA VAL A 145 0.01 -9.44 18.46
C VAL A 145 -0.08 -10.76 19.23
N ILE A 146 -0.90 -11.70 18.76
CA ILE A 146 -0.93 -13.08 19.27
C ILE A 146 -0.24 -14.04 18.31
N VAL A 147 -0.46 -13.87 17.00
CA VAL A 147 0.12 -14.73 15.95
C VAL A 147 0.66 -13.85 14.83
N GLN A 148 1.81 -14.23 14.30
CA GLN A 148 2.39 -13.61 13.11
C GLN A 148 3.02 -14.71 12.24
N ARG A 149 2.82 -14.62 10.92
CA ARG A 149 3.35 -15.57 9.92
C ARG A 149 3.92 -14.79 8.75
N SER A 150 5.13 -15.13 8.31
CA SER A 150 5.77 -14.49 7.17
C SER A 150 5.93 -15.43 5.98
N LEU A 151 6.04 -14.83 4.80
CA LEU A 151 6.34 -15.46 3.52
C LEU A 151 7.41 -14.64 2.79
N PRO A 152 8.39 -15.28 2.14
CA PRO A 152 9.41 -14.57 1.38
C PRO A 152 8.82 -13.91 0.13
N ILE A 153 9.31 -12.71 -0.20
CA ILE A 153 9.02 -12.05 -1.48
C ILE A 153 10.09 -12.47 -2.48
N GLY A 154 9.67 -13.30 -3.45
CA GLY A 154 10.54 -13.73 -4.54
C GLY A 154 10.93 -12.58 -5.48
N PRO A 155 12.05 -12.72 -6.22
CA PRO A 155 12.54 -11.68 -7.13
C PRO A 155 11.59 -11.37 -8.29
N THR A 156 10.71 -12.31 -8.65
CA THR A 156 9.72 -12.18 -9.74
C THR A 156 8.28 -12.21 -9.25
N ALA A 157 8.05 -12.24 -7.93
CA ALA A 157 6.71 -12.39 -7.36
C ALA A 157 5.84 -11.16 -7.70
N THR A 158 4.64 -11.37 -8.19
CA THR A 158 3.70 -10.28 -8.49
C THR A 158 2.87 -9.93 -7.27
N GLY A 159 2.31 -8.72 -7.21
CA GLY A 159 1.43 -8.32 -6.09
C GLY A 159 0.25 -9.28 -5.92
N THR A 160 -0.29 -9.78 -7.03
CA THR A 160 -1.39 -10.74 -7.07
C THR A 160 -1.03 -12.09 -6.48
N GLU A 161 0.12 -12.65 -6.85
CA GLU A 161 0.61 -13.91 -6.28
C GLU A 161 0.85 -13.80 -4.78
N LEU A 162 1.40 -12.68 -4.32
CA LEU A 162 1.63 -12.45 -2.89
C LEU A 162 0.32 -12.33 -2.12
N VAL A 163 -0.69 -11.63 -2.66
CA VAL A 163 -2.01 -11.51 -2.02
C VAL A 163 -2.67 -12.88 -1.90
N LEU A 164 -2.67 -13.68 -2.97
CA LEU A 164 -3.17 -15.05 -2.94
C LEU A 164 -2.45 -15.91 -1.90
N ALA A 165 -1.12 -15.85 -1.87
CA ALA A 165 -0.33 -16.61 -0.90
C ALA A 165 -0.57 -16.15 0.55
N GLY A 166 -0.75 -14.85 0.77
CA GLY A 166 -1.08 -14.28 2.09
C GLY A 166 -2.45 -14.75 2.59
N MET A 167 -3.44 -14.84 1.71
CA MET A 167 -4.75 -15.37 2.04
C MET A 167 -4.71 -16.85 2.49
N GLU A 168 -3.78 -17.65 1.96
CA GLU A 168 -3.60 -19.05 2.38
C GLU A 168 -3.04 -19.18 3.81
N LEU A 169 -2.50 -18.12 4.40
CA LEU A 169 -2.07 -18.12 5.81
C LEU A 169 -3.24 -18.04 6.79
N ILE A 170 -4.42 -17.57 6.36
CA ILE A 170 -5.58 -17.28 7.22
C ILE A 170 -6.00 -18.49 8.06
N PRO A 171 -6.25 -19.69 7.49
CA PRO A 171 -6.79 -20.81 8.29
C PRO A 171 -5.81 -21.30 9.36
N GLY A 172 -4.51 -21.25 9.08
CA GLY A 172 -3.48 -21.66 10.03
C GLY A 172 -3.33 -20.65 11.16
N ALA A 173 -3.20 -19.36 10.82
CA ALA A 173 -3.00 -18.29 11.80
C ALA A 173 -4.22 -18.09 12.71
N LEU A 174 -5.43 -18.18 12.13
CA LEU A 174 -6.68 -18.06 12.88
C LEU A 174 -6.84 -19.20 13.89
N ARG A 175 -6.63 -20.44 13.46
CA ARG A 175 -6.72 -21.62 14.32
C ARG A 175 -5.75 -21.55 15.50
N GLU A 176 -4.50 -21.18 15.26
CA GLU A 176 -3.51 -21.00 16.32
C GLU A 176 -3.93 -19.94 17.34
N ALA A 177 -4.43 -18.79 16.86
CA ALA A 177 -4.89 -17.71 17.73
C ALA A 177 -6.10 -18.13 18.59
N LEU A 178 -7.12 -18.73 17.97
CA LEU A 178 -8.33 -19.16 18.67
C LEU A 178 -8.04 -20.28 19.69
N ASN A 179 -7.22 -21.28 19.32
CA ASN A 179 -6.81 -22.35 20.23
C ASN A 179 -6.04 -21.80 21.45
N ALA A 180 -5.15 -20.83 21.24
CA ALA A 180 -4.40 -20.21 22.32
C ALA A 180 -5.31 -19.42 23.28
N ILE A 181 -6.33 -18.74 22.75
CA ILE A 181 -7.32 -18.01 23.55
C ILE A 181 -8.20 -18.98 24.36
N GLU A 182 -8.77 -19.99 23.70
CA GLU A 182 -9.70 -20.95 24.33
C GLU A 182 -9.00 -21.79 25.42
N SER A 183 -7.75 -22.18 25.19
CA SER A 183 -6.94 -22.91 26.18
C SER A 183 -6.36 -22.03 27.29
N GLY A 184 -6.52 -20.71 27.24
CA GLY A 184 -5.93 -19.78 28.19
C GLY A 184 -4.40 -19.68 28.11
N THR A 185 -3.81 -20.06 26.98
CA THR A 185 -2.35 -20.05 26.74
C THR A 185 -1.88 -18.89 25.85
N ALA A 186 -2.80 -17.99 25.46
CA ALA A 186 -2.51 -16.82 24.63
C ALA A 186 -1.38 -15.95 25.20
N VAL A 187 -0.35 -15.71 24.38
CA VAL A 187 0.75 -14.80 24.68
C VAL A 187 0.65 -13.58 23.80
N TRP A 188 0.26 -12.46 24.41
CA TRP A 188 0.14 -11.16 23.76
C TRP A 188 1.48 -10.44 23.74
N ARG A 189 1.90 -9.99 22.55
CA ARG A 189 3.16 -9.28 22.33
C ARG A 189 2.86 -7.82 21.98
N PRO A 190 3.21 -6.86 22.84
CA PRO A 190 3.09 -5.45 22.52
C PRO A 190 3.88 -5.09 21.26
N GLN A 191 3.29 -4.31 20.37
CA GLN A 191 3.98 -3.81 19.19
C GLN A 191 4.99 -2.70 19.56
N ASN A 192 6.15 -2.68 18.90
CA ASN A 192 7.06 -1.53 18.99
C ASN A 192 6.53 -0.37 18.14
N LYS A 193 5.75 0.53 18.75
CA LYS A 193 5.10 1.64 18.04
C LYS A 193 6.08 2.59 17.31
N ALA A 194 7.36 2.60 17.69
CA ALA A 194 8.39 3.40 17.01
C ALA A 194 8.73 2.89 15.60
N GLU A 195 8.45 1.62 15.30
CA GLU A 195 8.69 1.00 13.99
C GLU A 195 7.46 1.04 13.08
N ARG A 196 6.36 1.66 13.55
CA ARG A 196 5.09 1.70 12.84
C ARG A 196 5.20 2.51 11.54
N THR A 197 4.79 1.90 10.44
CA THR A 197 4.55 2.59 9.17
C THR A 197 3.08 2.50 8.80
N TYR A 198 2.55 3.54 8.16
CA TYR A 198 1.14 3.65 7.80
C TYR A 198 0.98 4.00 6.33
N PHE A 199 0.07 3.31 5.66
CA PHE A 199 -0.30 3.59 4.29
C PHE A 199 -1.79 3.87 4.18
N HIS A 200 -2.12 5.01 3.61
CA HIS A 200 -3.50 5.36 3.33
C HIS A 200 -4.06 4.53 2.16
N LYS A 201 -5.38 4.57 2.00
CA LYS A 201 -6.06 3.93 0.87
C LYS A 201 -5.49 4.44 -0.45
N ARG A 202 -5.17 3.51 -1.37
CA ARG A 202 -4.64 3.83 -2.70
C ARG A 202 -5.69 4.52 -3.57
N SER A 203 -5.22 5.41 -4.42
CA SER A 203 -5.94 6.14 -5.46
C SER A 203 -5.30 5.91 -6.82
N GLU A 204 -5.94 6.33 -7.90
CA GLU A 204 -5.34 6.27 -9.24
C GLU A 204 -3.98 7.00 -9.28
N ARG A 205 -3.85 8.11 -8.55
CA ARG A 205 -2.58 8.87 -8.47
C ARG A 205 -1.43 8.00 -7.97
N ASP A 206 -1.69 7.05 -7.07
CA ASP A 206 -0.67 6.18 -6.49
C ASP A 206 -0.19 5.09 -7.47
N SER A 207 -0.87 4.93 -8.62
CA SER A 207 -0.47 4.05 -9.73
C SER A 207 0.29 4.80 -10.83
N ARG A 208 0.46 6.14 -10.74
CA ARG A 208 1.24 6.90 -11.71
C ARG A 208 2.74 6.72 -11.47
N ILE A 209 3.48 6.36 -12.52
CA ILE A 209 4.94 6.24 -12.48
C ILE A 209 5.59 7.61 -12.29
N ASP A 210 6.54 7.66 -11.35
CA ASP A 210 7.53 8.71 -11.25
C ASP A 210 8.87 8.21 -11.81
N TRP A 211 9.21 8.65 -13.02
CA TRP A 211 10.43 8.20 -13.73
C TRP A 211 11.74 8.56 -13.02
N ARG A 212 11.70 9.34 -11.94
CA ARG A 212 12.88 9.69 -11.12
C ARG A 212 13.29 8.59 -10.15
N TRP A 213 12.43 7.60 -9.90
CA TRP A 213 12.75 6.45 -9.06
C TRP A 213 13.80 5.56 -9.71
N ASP A 214 14.53 4.78 -8.92
CA ASP A 214 15.50 3.83 -9.47
C ASP A 214 14.80 2.76 -10.32
N ALA A 215 15.48 2.25 -11.36
CA ALA A 215 14.89 1.26 -12.27
C ALA A 215 14.43 -0.01 -11.55
N ALA A 216 15.15 -0.44 -10.50
CA ALA A 216 14.74 -1.56 -9.65
C ALA A 216 13.45 -1.26 -8.88
N ASP A 217 13.23 -0.03 -8.44
CA ASP A 217 12.03 0.36 -7.72
C ASP A 217 10.83 0.46 -8.66
N LEU A 218 11.05 0.96 -9.87
CA LEU A 218 10.05 0.99 -10.92
C LEU A 218 9.65 -0.41 -11.39
N GLU A 219 10.60 -1.33 -11.52
CA GLU A 219 10.32 -2.74 -11.81
C GLU A 219 9.39 -3.34 -10.73
N ARG A 220 9.76 -3.19 -9.46
CA ARG A 220 8.94 -3.67 -8.33
C ARG A 220 7.56 -3.03 -8.31
N PHE A 221 7.49 -1.73 -8.56
CA PHE A 221 6.24 -0.99 -8.63
C PHE A 221 5.31 -1.53 -9.72
N VAL A 222 5.84 -1.81 -10.92
CA VAL A 222 5.06 -2.38 -12.02
C VAL A 222 4.52 -3.75 -11.67
N ARG A 223 5.35 -4.68 -11.16
CA ARG A 223 4.87 -6.03 -10.81
C ARG A 223 4.00 -6.07 -9.54
N ALA A 224 4.10 -5.08 -8.65
CA ALA A 224 3.20 -4.93 -7.51
C ALA A 224 1.77 -4.58 -7.94
N LEU A 225 1.62 -3.87 -9.06
CA LEU A 225 0.35 -3.43 -9.63
C LEU A 225 -0.11 -4.34 -10.78
N SER A 226 0.22 -5.63 -10.69
CA SER A 226 -0.25 -6.67 -11.60
C SER A 226 -1.77 -6.85 -11.52
N GLU A 227 -2.36 -7.38 -12.60
CA GLU A 227 -3.78 -7.79 -12.66
C GLU A 227 -4.17 -8.60 -11.40
N PRO A 228 -5.23 -8.25 -10.64
CA PRO A 228 -6.35 -7.38 -11.02
C PRO A 228 -6.25 -5.90 -10.58
N TYR A 229 -5.08 -5.45 -10.10
CA TYR A 229 -4.93 -4.07 -9.63
C TYR A 229 -4.81 -3.07 -10.79
N PRO A 230 -5.22 -1.79 -10.58
CA PRO A 230 -4.97 -0.73 -11.56
C PRO A 230 -3.48 -0.62 -11.85
N ARG A 231 -3.12 -0.88 -13.11
CA ARG A 231 -1.72 -0.97 -13.54
C ARG A 231 -0.97 0.32 -13.30
N ALA A 232 0.34 0.19 -13.13
CA ALA A 232 1.24 1.31 -13.20
C ALA A 232 1.02 2.04 -14.54
N PHE A 233 0.94 3.37 -14.55
CA PHE A 233 0.71 4.12 -15.79
C PHE A 233 1.57 5.38 -15.90
N SER A 234 1.70 5.87 -17.13
CA SER A 234 2.32 7.16 -17.46
C SER A 234 1.54 7.82 -18.60
N TYR A 235 2.06 8.93 -19.13
CA TYR A 235 1.52 9.60 -20.31
C TYR A 235 2.54 9.60 -21.45
N TYR A 236 2.07 9.35 -22.66
CA TYR A 236 2.85 9.48 -23.90
C TYR A 236 2.06 10.33 -24.89
N ARG A 237 2.62 11.47 -25.31
CA ARG A 237 1.94 12.45 -26.20
C ARG A 237 0.55 12.88 -25.71
N GLY A 238 0.40 13.03 -24.39
CA GLY A 238 -0.87 13.41 -23.74
C GLY A 238 -1.82 12.24 -23.47
N GLU A 239 -1.56 11.06 -24.01
CA GLU A 239 -2.40 9.87 -23.83
C GLU A 239 -1.92 9.03 -22.64
N LYS A 240 -2.86 8.50 -21.84
CA LYS A 240 -2.54 7.55 -20.77
C LYS A 240 -2.07 6.23 -21.38
N VAL A 241 -0.95 5.71 -20.87
CA VAL A 241 -0.39 4.41 -21.24
C VAL A 241 -0.16 3.58 -19.99
N GLU A 242 -0.64 2.34 -20.00
CA GLU A 242 -0.44 1.39 -18.91
C GLU A 242 0.84 0.59 -19.16
N ILE A 243 1.59 0.39 -18.08
CA ILE A 243 2.81 -0.41 -18.07
C ILE A 243 2.44 -1.79 -17.54
N THR A 244 2.54 -2.79 -18.41
CA THR A 244 2.07 -4.15 -18.09
C THR A 244 3.18 -5.04 -17.54
N ALA A 245 4.43 -4.74 -17.92
CA ALA A 245 5.61 -5.44 -17.45
C ALA A 245 6.82 -4.51 -17.54
N ALA A 246 7.83 -4.79 -16.71
CA ALA A 246 9.09 -4.09 -16.70
C ALA A 246 10.24 -5.06 -16.44
N ALA A 247 11.41 -4.78 -17.00
CA ALA A 247 12.62 -5.55 -16.79
C ALA A 247 13.82 -4.61 -16.67
N LEU A 248 14.80 -4.98 -15.85
CA LEU A 248 16.05 -4.24 -15.77
C LEU A 248 16.85 -4.44 -17.05
N SER A 249 17.28 -3.33 -17.64
CA SER A 249 18.17 -3.35 -18.80
C SER A 249 19.59 -3.68 -18.35
N GLN A 250 20.27 -4.52 -19.14
CA GLN A 250 21.72 -4.74 -18.97
C GLN A 250 22.54 -3.53 -19.43
N ALA A 251 21.97 -2.70 -20.32
CA ALA A 251 22.58 -1.45 -20.74
C ALA A 251 22.33 -0.34 -19.73
N ARG A 252 23.27 0.58 -19.61
CA ARG A 252 23.16 1.77 -18.77
C ARG A 252 23.03 3.00 -19.66
N TYR A 253 21.88 3.64 -19.60
CA TYR A 253 21.59 4.86 -20.32
C TYR A 253 21.70 6.05 -19.38
N GLY A 254 22.48 7.05 -19.76
CA GLY A 254 22.45 8.38 -19.14
C GLY A 254 21.46 9.28 -19.88
N GLY A 255 20.83 10.21 -19.18
CA GLY A 255 19.93 11.17 -19.79
C GLY A 255 18.85 11.69 -18.84
N THR A 256 17.84 12.33 -19.42
CA THR A 256 16.68 12.83 -18.69
C THR A 256 15.76 11.67 -18.31
N PRO A 257 15.42 11.48 -17.02
CA PRO A 257 14.49 10.44 -16.59
C PRO A 257 13.17 10.49 -17.35
N GLY A 258 12.70 9.33 -17.80
CA GLY A 258 11.49 9.22 -18.61
C GLY A 258 11.73 9.39 -20.11
N ARG A 259 12.94 9.73 -20.57
CA ARG A 259 13.21 9.77 -22.02
C ARG A 259 13.21 8.35 -22.60
N VAL A 260 12.41 8.15 -23.65
CA VAL A 260 12.35 6.91 -24.41
C VAL A 260 13.63 6.79 -25.25
N VAL A 261 14.29 5.65 -25.12
CA VAL A 261 15.45 5.25 -25.93
C VAL A 261 15.06 3.98 -26.67
N VAL A 262 15.19 3.99 -28.00
CA VAL A 262 14.95 2.79 -28.81
C VAL A 262 16.30 2.14 -29.07
N GLN A 263 16.46 0.87 -28.68
CA GLN A 263 17.64 0.10 -29.08
C GLN A 263 17.42 -0.41 -30.50
N GLU A 264 18.19 0.08 -31.47
CA GLU A 264 18.22 -0.54 -32.81
C GLU A 264 18.70 -2.00 -32.69
N GLY A 265 17.86 -2.95 -33.12
CA GLY A 265 18.20 -4.38 -33.18
C GLY A 265 17.90 -5.22 -31.92
N GLY A 266 17.34 -4.63 -30.85
CA GLY A 266 16.97 -5.34 -29.62
C GLY A 266 15.52 -5.82 -29.63
N ALA A 267 15.31 -7.10 -29.95
CA ALA A 267 14.03 -7.76 -29.89
C ALA A 267 13.52 -7.92 -28.44
N TRP A 268 12.71 -6.99 -27.96
CA TRP A 268 11.72 -7.31 -26.93
C TRP A 268 10.36 -7.36 -27.64
N TRP A 269 10.00 -8.54 -28.12
CA TRP A 269 8.68 -8.76 -28.70
C TRP A 269 7.76 -9.24 -27.58
N SER A 270 6.64 -8.55 -27.38
CA SER A 270 5.48 -9.24 -26.82
C SER A 270 5.07 -10.33 -27.81
N ALA A 271 4.78 -11.54 -27.32
CA ALA A 271 4.45 -12.70 -28.12
C ALA A 271 3.23 -12.49 -29.06
N ASP A 272 2.44 -11.44 -28.82
CA ASP A 272 1.22 -11.10 -29.56
C ASP A 272 1.35 -9.99 -30.62
N ARG A 273 2.55 -9.37 -30.78
CA ARG A 273 2.81 -8.27 -31.74
C ARG A 273 1.91 -7.02 -31.59
N THR A 274 1.13 -6.88 -30.51
CA THR A 274 0.25 -5.71 -30.26
C THR A 274 0.83 -4.72 -29.25
N HIS A 275 1.88 -5.10 -28.52
CA HIS A 275 2.51 -4.27 -27.50
C HIS A 275 3.85 -3.69 -27.98
N THR A 276 4.09 -2.41 -27.68
CA THR A 276 5.40 -1.76 -27.92
C THR A 276 6.28 -1.98 -26.70
N VAL A 277 7.54 -2.37 -26.91
CA VAL A 277 8.54 -2.36 -25.84
C VAL A 277 9.41 -1.13 -26.00
N ALA A 278 9.47 -0.31 -24.95
CA ALA A 278 10.28 0.89 -24.89
C ALA A 278 11.33 0.72 -23.80
N ALA A 279 12.62 0.92 -24.11
CA ALA A 279 13.60 1.16 -23.07
C ALA A 279 13.46 2.61 -22.62
N ILE A 280 13.28 2.84 -21.32
CA ILE A 280 13.18 4.16 -20.74
C ILE A 280 14.42 4.39 -19.90
N SER A 281 15.15 5.43 -20.25
CA SER A 281 16.29 5.86 -19.45
C SER A 281 15.77 6.39 -18.11
N VAL A 282 16.33 5.82 -17.05
CA VAL A 282 16.05 6.17 -15.66
C VAL A 282 17.41 6.57 -15.10
N TRP A 283 17.53 7.81 -14.62
CA TRP A 283 18.76 8.32 -14.03
C TRP A 283 18.47 8.91 -12.66
N SER A 284 19.02 8.29 -11.61
CA SER A 284 19.17 8.91 -10.30
C SER A 284 20.55 9.55 -10.23
N SER A 285 20.60 10.86 -9.98
CA SER A 285 21.85 11.54 -9.66
C SER A 285 22.27 11.15 -8.24
N PRO A 286 23.54 10.81 -7.96
CA PRO A 286 23.99 10.58 -6.60
C PRO A 286 24.19 11.93 -5.88
N ALA A 287 23.12 12.53 -5.34
CA ALA A 287 23.25 13.63 -4.39
C ALA A 287 21.95 13.91 -3.59
N CYS A 288 21.76 13.19 -2.48
CA CYS A 288 21.25 13.66 -1.17
C CYS A 288 20.84 12.45 -0.29
N ALA A 289 21.79 11.59 0.03
CA ALA A 289 21.64 10.68 1.18
C ALA A 289 22.09 11.44 2.45
N PRO A 290 21.33 11.45 3.56
CA PRO A 290 21.85 11.89 4.85
C PRO A 290 23.02 10.98 5.27
N PRO A 291 24.08 11.51 5.91
CA PRO A 291 25.33 10.79 6.10
C PRO A 291 25.26 9.86 7.33
N THR A 292 24.43 8.82 7.31
CA THR A 292 24.48 7.74 8.32
C THR A 292 23.90 6.41 7.83
N ALA A 293 24.51 5.81 6.80
CA ALA A 293 24.42 4.36 6.60
C ALA A 293 25.70 3.86 5.88
N PRO A 294 26.44 2.90 6.44
CA PRO A 294 27.65 2.39 5.80
C PRO A 294 27.26 1.38 4.70
N ASN A 295 27.79 1.60 3.50
CA ASN A 295 27.82 0.69 2.35
C ASN A 295 26.48 0.22 1.75
N THR A 296 25.96 0.99 0.80
CA THR A 296 25.32 0.44 -0.41
C THR A 296 25.78 1.23 -1.63
N THR A 297 26.76 0.70 -2.37
CA THR A 297 26.97 1.09 -3.77
C THR A 297 25.79 0.57 -4.58
N ALA A 298 24.73 1.37 -4.74
CA ALA A 298 23.67 1.06 -5.69
C ALA A 298 24.21 1.22 -7.12
N PRO A 299 24.21 0.19 -7.97
CA PRO A 299 24.67 0.33 -9.33
C PRO A 299 23.56 0.91 -10.21
N ASN A 300 23.83 2.07 -10.81
CA ASN A 300 23.03 2.72 -11.85
C ASN A 300 22.46 1.68 -12.85
N SER A 301 21.13 1.56 -12.94
CA SER A 301 20.43 0.64 -13.84
C SER A 301 19.36 1.38 -14.64
N SER A 302 19.06 0.88 -15.84
CA SER A 302 18.01 1.43 -16.71
C SER A 302 16.84 0.46 -16.85
N LEU A 303 15.65 0.94 -17.21
CA LEU A 303 14.43 0.13 -17.24
C LEU A 303 13.93 -0.10 -18.68
N ALA A 304 13.62 -1.34 -19.03
CA ALA A 304 12.81 -1.66 -20.20
C ALA A 304 11.36 -1.87 -19.74
N VAL A 305 10.40 -1.24 -20.43
CA VAL A 305 8.97 -1.36 -20.11
C VAL A 305 8.18 -1.85 -21.32
N VAL A 306 7.19 -2.69 -21.05
CA VAL A 306 6.18 -3.10 -22.03
C VAL A 306 4.95 -2.22 -21.81
N ILE A 307 4.51 -1.53 -22.87
CA ILE A 307 3.34 -0.66 -22.82
C ILE A 307 2.15 -1.31 -23.53
N SER A 308 0.97 -1.18 -22.95
CA SER A 308 -0.30 -1.46 -23.62
C SER A 308 -1.02 -0.13 -23.90
N PRO A 309 -1.52 0.09 -25.14
CA PRO A 309 -2.42 1.20 -25.40
C PRO A 309 -3.75 0.97 -24.67
N THR A 310 -4.23 1.98 -23.95
CA THR A 310 -5.59 1.96 -23.38
C THR A 310 -6.61 1.80 -24.52
N PRO A 311 -7.60 0.88 -24.44
CA PRO A 311 -8.63 0.78 -25.46
C PRO A 311 -9.35 2.12 -25.64
N ARG A 312 -9.49 2.58 -26.88
CA ARG A 312 -10.38 3.70 -27.20
C ARG A 312 -11.80 3.15 -27.24
N ASP A 313 -12.69 3.67 -26.41
CA ASP A 313 -14.11 3.59 -26.72
C ASP A 313 -14.35 4.39 -28.01
N ASP A 314 -14.91 3.72 -29.01
CA ASP A 314 -15.05 4.19 -30.38
C ASP A 314 -15.79 5.54 -30.49
N LEU A 315 -15.11 6.55 -31.02
CA LEU A 315 -15.73 7.64 -31.76
C LEU A 315 -15.34 7.52 -33.22
N THR A 316 -16.21 6.86 -33.97
CA THR A 316 -16.23 6.86 -35.43
C THR A 316 -16.46 8.28 -35.95
N VAL A 317 -15.45 8.87 -36.60
CA VAL A 317 -15.66 9.90 -37.63
C VAL A 317 -14.68 9.63 -38.77
N GLY A 318 -15.23 9.44 -39.96
CA GLY A 318 -14.52 8.98 -41.15
C GLY A 318 -13.62 10.02 -41.81
N ALA A 319 -12.75 9.51 -42.68
CA ALA A 319 -12.55 9.92 -44.08
C ALA A 319 -11.09 9.67 -44.53
N GLY A 320 -10.95 9.21 -45.77
CA GLY A 320 -9.94 9.78 -46.66
C GLY A 320 -8.67 8.96 -46.88
N ALA A 321 -8.57 8.40 -48.09
CA ALA A 321 -7.35 7.85 -48.66
C ALA A 321 -6.24 8.92 -48.80
N GLY A 322 -4.98 8.50 -48.64
CA GLY A 322 -3.82 9.32 -48.99
C GLY A 322 -2.50 8.58 -48.81
N ARG A 323 -1.83 8.26 -49.93
CA ARG A 323 -0.50 7.65 -50.00
C ARG A 323 0.61 8.65 -49.64
N GLY A 324 1.72 8.14 -49.09
CA GLY A 324 3.08 8.61 -49.42
C GLY A 324 3.97 9.05 -48.25
N GLY A 325 5.22 8.58 -48.27
CA GLY A 325 6.37 9.30 -47.71
C GLY A 325 7.04 8.70 -46.47
N ALA A 326 8.17 8.02 -46.67
CA ALA A 326 9.14 7.73 -45.63
C ALA A 326 9.96 8.98 -45.29
N VAL A 327 10.09 9.33 -44.01
CA VAL A 327 11.16 10.20 -43.50
C VAL A 327 11.50 9.78 -42.07
N GLY A 328 12.79 9.58 -41.80
CA GLY A 328 13.34 9.30 -40.47
C GLY A 328 13.08 10.45 -39.49
N GLY A 329 12.79 10.11 -38.24
CA GLY A 329 12.49 11.08 -37.19
C GLY A 329 13.16 10.69 -35.87
N THR A 330 13.98 11.60 -35.37
CA THR A 330 14.51 11.62 -34.00
C THR A 330 13.38 11.52 -32.97
N ALA A 331 13.52 10.66 -31.97
CA ALA A 331 12.51 10.44 -30.94
C ALA A 331 12.29 11.70 -30.06
N PRO A 332 11.03 12.12 -29.82
CA PRO A 332 10.73 13.32 -29.04
C PRO A 332 10.80 13.04 -27.52
N ASP A 333 11.14 14.08 -26.76
CA ASP A 333 11.27 14.07 -25.30
C ASP A 333 9.92 13.90 -24.58
N LEU A 334 9.90 13.11 -23.50
CA LEU A 334 8.84 13.16 -22.49
C LEU A 334 9.11 14.37 -21.60
N VAL A 335 8.49 15.51 -21.91
CA VAL A 335 8.57 16.71 -21.07
C VAL A 335 7.50 16.62 -19.97
N PRO A 336 7.83 16.84 -18.68
CA PRO A 336 6.83 17.04 -17.66
C PRO A 336 6.08 18.35 -17.96
N ALA A 337 4.77 18.28 -18.16
CA ALA A 337 3.94 19.48 -18.25
C ALA A 337 3.86 20.17 -16.87
N ASP A 338 4.52 21.32 -16.72
CA ASP A 338 4.25 22.29 -15.66
C ASP A 338 3.09 23.19 -16.10
N PRO A 339 1.96 23.25 -15.38
CA PRO A 339 0.84 24.08 -15.77
C PRO A 339 1.04 25.47 -15.17
N ARG A 340 1.65 26.41 -15.90
CA ARG A 340 1.54 27.84 -15.58
C ARG A 340 1.91 28.76 -16.74
N SER A 341 0.91 29.16 -17.55
CA SER A 341 0.85 30.50 -18.14
C SER A 341 -0.51 30.79 -18.79
N GLY A 342 -1.25 31.76 -18.23
CA GLY A 342 -2.43 32.38 -18.83
C GLY A 342 -3.10 33.35 -17.85
N GLY A 343 -2.73 34.66 -17.93
CA GLY A 343 -3.32 35.76 -17.14
C GLY A 343 -4.80 36.02 -17.50
N HIS A 344 -5.63 36.74 -16.74
CA HIS A 344 -5.42 38.00 -16.03
C HIS A 344 -6.42 38.13 -14.86
N HIS A 345 -6.00 38.71 -13.72
CA HIS A 345 -6.66 39.87 -13.11
C HIS A 345 -5.84 40.42 -11.93
N THR A 346 -5.77 41.74 -11.91
CA THR A 346 -5.01 42.65 -11.04
C THR A 346 -5.67 42.83 -9.68
N GLN A 347 -4.93 42.70 -8.56
CA GLN A 347 -4.68 43.79 -7.58
C GLN A 347 -3.82 43.35 -6.40
N LEU A 348 -2.91 44.27 -6.05
CA LEU A 348 -1.87 44.23 -5.02
C LEU A 348 -2.41 44.14 -3.59
N LEU A 349 -1.60 43.59 -2.67
CA LEU A 349 -1.01 44.36 -1.56
C LEU A 349 0.17 43.60 -0.89
N CYS A 350 1.30 44.33 -0.77
CA CYS A 350 2.45 44.17 0.13
C CYS A 350 3.32 42.90 0.01
N GLY A 351 4.65 42.92 -0.09
CA GLY A 351 5.66 43.99 -0.01
C GLY A 351 6.99 43.43 0.53
N LEU A 352 8.03 43.38 -0.32
CA LEU A 352 9.48 43.52 -0.02
C LEU A 352 10.23 42.36 0.72
N PRO A 353 11.58 42.23 0.63
CA PRO A 353 12.27 41.25 -0.25
C PRO A 353 13.34 40.38 0.50
N PRO A 354 14.18 39.54 -0.17
CA PRO A 354 14.95 38.49 0.48
C PRO A 354 16.35 38.97 0.93
N ARG A 355 16.84 38.43 2.07
CA ARG A 355 18.25 38.55 2.48
C ARG A 355 18.94 37.19 2.40
N GLY A 356 19.96 37.11 1.54
CA GLY A 356 20.91 36.01 1.50
C GLY A 356 22.00 36.12 2.58
N CYS A 357 22.59 34.99 2.96
CA CYS A 357 23.84 34.85 3.72
C CYS A 357 24.51 33.56 3.21
N ARG A 358 25.59 33.64 2.42
CA ARG A 358 27.03 33.71 2.80
C ARG A 358 27.47 32.58 3.75
N GLY A 359 28.38 31.75 3.25
CA GLY A 359 28.96 30.57 3.91
C GLY A 359 29.99 30.89 5.01
N PRO A 360 30.62 29.84 5.61
CA PRO A 360 31.29 29.97 6.90
C PRO A 360 32.83 29.98 6.81
N GLY A 361 33.44 30.64 7.80
CA GLY A 361 34.83 30.50 8.21
C GLY A 361 35.31 31.72 9.01
N PRO A 362 36.39 31.63 9.79
CA PRO A 362 36.65 30.64 10.86
C PRO A 362 37.05 31.29 12.21
N VAL A 363 36.94 30.48 13.29
CA VAL A 363 37.78 30.36 14.50
C VAL A 363 38.49 31.59 15.11
N ALA A 364 38.19 31.89 16.39
CA ALA A 364 39.17 32.10 17.50
C ALA A 364 38.41 32.27 18.84
N VAL A 365 38.54 31.35 19.81
CA VAL A 365 39.40 31.41 21.02
C VAL A 365 39.07 32.56 21.98
N GLY A 366 38.71 32.24 23.23
CA GLY A 366 38.61 33.23 24.31
C GLY A 366 37.97 32.71 25.60
N ASP A 367 38.76 31.97 26.36
CA ASP A 367 38.62 31.57 27.77
C ASP A 367 38.05 32.66 28.70
N HIS A 368 37.13 32.33 29.61
CA HIS A 368 37.24 32.73 31.02
C HIS A 368 36.25 32.03 31.98
N ARG A 369 36.86 31.31 32.92
CA ARG A 369 36.40 30.82 34.22
C ARG A 369 35.59 31.86 35.03
N ASN A 370 34.55 31.45 35.79
CA ASN A 370 34.61 31.16 37.24
C ASN A 370 33.22 31.07 37.94
N ARG A 371 33.05 29.97 38.69
CA ARG A 371 32.58 29.83 40.09
C ARG A 371 31.11 30.06 40.55
N ARG A 372 30.63 28.96 41.16
CA ARG A 372 29.96 28.77 42.49
C ARG A 372 28.50 29.24 42.63
N ALA A 373 27.51 28.38 42.89
CA ALA A 373 27.24 27.45 44.01
C ALA A 373 26.49 28.08 45.20
N ALA A 374 25.23 27.66 45.42
CA ALA A 374 24.49 27.47 46.70
C ALA A 374 22.98 27.24 46.35
N ARG A 375 22.36 26.08 46.61
CA ARG A 375 21.80 25.51 47.87
C ARG A 375 20.45 26.12 48.32
N GLY A 376 19.50 25.21 48.63
CA GLY A 376 18.21 25.41 49.34
C GLY A 376 17.03 24.85 48.53
N SER A 377 16.44 23.66 48.75
CA SER A 377 15.74 23.13 49.95
C SER A 377 14.54 24.03 50.34
N ALA A 378 13.28 23.62 50.53
CA ALA A 378 12.58 22.33 50.59
C ALA A 378 11.04 22.60 50.72
N HIS A 379 10.21 21.56 50.51
CA HIS A 379 8.87 21.32 51.12
C HIS A 379 7.68 22.23 50.73
N HIS A 380 6.41 21.79 50.60
CA HIS A 380 5.71 20.58 51.04
C HIS A 380 4.29 20.46 50.39
N LEU A 381 3.81 19.21 50.25
CA LEU A 381 2.47 18.65 50.52
C LEU A 381 1.18 19.08 49.76
N HIS A 382 0.67 18.10 48.99
CA HIS A 382 -0.69 17.48 48.93
C HIS A 382 -1.75 17.89 49.98
N PRO A 383 -3.08 17.69 49.74
CA PRO A 383 -3.75 16.53 49.09
C PRO A 383 -4.02 16.66 47.60
#